data_AF-A0A7W1LZH1-F1
#
_entry.id   AF-A0A7W1LZH1-F1
#
_cell.length_a   1.000
_cell.length_b   1.000
_cell.length_c   1.000
_cell.angle_alpha   90.00
_cell.angle_beta   90.00
_cell.angle_gamma   90.00
#
_symmetry.space_group_name_H-M   'P 1'
#
loop_
_entity.id
_entity.type
_entity.pdbx_description
1 polymer ?
#
loop_
_entity_poly.entity_id
_entity_poly.type
_entity_poly.pdbx_seq_one_letter_code
_entity_poly.pdbx_strand_id
1 'polypeptide(L)'
;MDNSLFLKVKNIIRNDTGLGEVRIGGVEIYDKLTAAGVEVPELAIAEILERLAKEKLVEIERQLNPEDQEKHGAYIITWVSGQL
;
A
#
# COMPACT_ATOMS: atom_id res chain seq x y z
N MET A 1 -10.92 -8.91 -8.73
CA MET A 1 -9.62 -8.62 -8.10
C MET A 1 -8.90 -9.92 -7.84
N ASP A 2 -7.65 -10.03 -8.28
CA ASP A 2 -6.84 -11.22 -8.02
C ASP A 2 -6.43 -11.27 -6.54
N ASN A 3 -6.82 -12.33 -5.82
CA ASN A 3 -6.49 -12.49 -4.40
C ASN A 3 -4.96 -12.56 -4.17
N SER A 4 -4.18 -12.94 -5.19
CA SER A 4 -2.71 -12.96 -5.13
C SER A 4 -2.14 -11.54 -4.99
N LEU A 5 -2.66 -10.58 -5.77
CA LEU A 5 -2.19 -9.20 -5.72
C LEU A 5 -2.50 -8.54 -4.37
N PHE A 6 -3.70 -8.76 -3.85
CA PHE A 6 -4.09 -8.30 -2.52
C PHE A 6 -3.14 -8.80 -1.43
N LEU A 7 -2.83 -10.10 -1.44
CA LEU A 7 -1.90 -10.70 -0.46
C LEU A 7 -0.47 -10.17 -0.62
N LYS A 8 -0.01 -9.94 -1.85
CA LYS A 8 1.32 -9.36 -2.12
C LYS A 8 1.43 -7.94 -1.56
N VAL A 9 0.46 -7.07 -1.85
CA VAL A 9 0.42 -5.70 -1.29
C VAL A 9 0.38 -5.72 0.23
N LYS A 10 -0.51 -6.53 0.82
CA LYS A 10 -0.61 -6.69 2.28
C LYS A 10 0.72 -7.14 2.89
N ASN A 11 1.41 -8.10 2.27
CA ASN A 11 2.69 -8.59 2.75
C ASN A 11 3.81 -7.55 2.60
N ILE A 12 3.83 -6.77 1.52
CA ILE A 12 4.78 -5.66 1.34
C ILE A 12 4.60 -4.66 2.47
N ILE A 13 3.38 -4.17 2.67
CA ILE A 13 3.08 -3.20 3.73
C ILE A 13 3.51 -3.77 5.08
N ARG A 14 3.09 -4.99 5.43
CA ARG A 14 3.44 -5.63 6.72
C ARG A 14 4.94 -5.83 6.91
N ASN A 15 5.66 -6.24 5.86
CA ASN A 15 7.10 -6.51 5.96
C ASN A 15 7.93 -5.22 6.02
N ASP A 16 7.53 -4.17 5.32
CA ASP A 16 8.18 -2.85 5.36
C ASP A 16 7.80 -2.06 6.63
N THR A 17 6.61 -2.28 7.20
CA THR A 17 6.16 -1.60 8.44
C THR A 17 6.59 -2.25 9.74
N GLY A 18 6.76 -3.58 9.78
CA GLY A 18 7.01 -4.26 11.05
C GLY A 18 5.89 -4.01 12.08
N LEU A 19 6.22 -4.03 13.38
CA LEU A 19 5.29 -3.71 14.49
C LEU A 19 5.29 -2.20 14.84
N GLY A 20 5.66 -1.31 13.91
CA GLY A 20 5.78 0.13 14.17
C GLY A 20 5.22 1.01 13.06
N GLU A 21 5.09 2.30 13.33
CA GLU A 21 4.74 3.31 12.33
C GLU A 21 5.87 3.44 11.29
N VAL A 22 5.69 2.84 10.12
CA VAL A 22 6.54 3.13 8.96
C VAL A 22 5.66 3.70 7.87
N ARG A 23 6.16 4.76 7.25
CA ARG A 23 5.49 5.48 6.17
C ARG A 23 5.90 4.84 4.84
N ILE A 24 5.12 3.87 4.36
CA ILE A 24 5.33 3.34 3.00
C ILE A 24 4.43 4.08 2.00
N GLY A 25 5.04 4.51 0.89
CA GLY A 25 4.41 5.17 -0.25
C GLY A 25 3.65 4.20 -1.16
N GLY A 26 2.52 4.63 -1.74
CA GLY A 26 1.84 3.87 -2.80
C GLY A 26 2.73 3.59 -4.03
N VAL A 27 3.60 4.54 -4.39
CA VAL A 27 4.62 4.39 -5.45
C VAL A 27 5.63 3.29 -5.08
N GLU A 28 6.08 3.23 -3.83
CA GLU A 28 7.05 2.23 -3.40
C GLU A 28 6.46 0.81 -3.44
N ILE A 29 5.17 0.66 -3.10
CA ILE A 29 4.45 -0.62 -3.27
C ILE A 29 4.41 -1.01 -4.74
N TYR A 30 4.15 -0.06 -5.65
CA TYR A 30 4.14 -0.29 -7.09
C TYR A 30 5.51 -0.75 -7.58
N ASP A 31 6.57 -0.02 -7.25
CA ASP A 31 7.95 -0.35 -7.67
C ASP A 31 8.40 -1.72 -7.17
N LYS A 32 8.07 -2.10 -5.92
CA LYS A 32 8.38 -3.43 -5.39
C LYS A 32 7.64 -4.55 -6.13
N LEU A 33 6.38 -4.31 -6.52
CA LEU A 33 5.59 -5.29 -7.28
C LEU A 33 6.09 -5.45 -8.71
N THR A 34 6.38 -4.34 -9.40
CA THR A 34 6.90 -4.38 -10.77
C THR A 34 8.31 -4.98 -10.82
N ALA A 35 9.18 -4.66 -9.85
CA ALA A 35 10.48 -5.31 -9.69
C ALA A 35 10.38 -6.83 -9.46
N ALA A 36 9.30 -7.29 -8.83
CA ALA A 36 9.00 -8.71 -8.65
C ALA A 36 8.30 -9.35 -9.87
N GLY A 37 8.17 -8.63 -10.99
CA GLY A 37 7.52 -9.10 -12.21
C GLY A 37 5.99 -9.24 -12.09
N VAL A 38 5.38 -8.55 -11.14
CA VAL A 38 3.93 -8.57 -10.94
C VAL A 38 3.30 -7.47 -11.80
N GLU A 39 2.36 -7.86 -12.67
CA GLU A 39 1.53 -6.90 -13.39
C GLU A 39 0.54 -6.25 -12.41
N VAL A 40 0.67 -4.93 -12.25
CA VAL A 40 -0.19 -4.14 -11.38
C VAL A 40 -1.05 -3.24 -12.26
N PRO A 41 -2.35 -3.52 -12.39
CA PRO A 41 -3.27 -2.65 -13.11
C PRO A 41 -3.29 -1.24 -12.52
N GLU A 42 -3.56 -0.25 -13.36
CA GLU A 42 -3.83 1.11 -12.91
C GLU A 42 -4.94 1.09 -11.84
N LEU A 43 -4.77 1.88 -10.77
CA LEU A 43 -5.67 1.96 -9.61
C LEU A 43 -5.74 0.73 -8.68
N ALA A 44 -5.20 -0.44 -9.05
CA ALA A 44 -5.33 -1.65 -8.23
C ALA A 44 -4.75 -1.49 -6.82
N ILE A 45 -3.64 -0.76 -6.67
CA ILE A 45 -3.05 -0.45 -5.37
C ILE A 45 -4.01 0.40 -4.53
N ALA A 46 -4.57 1.47 -5.11
CA ALA A 46 -5.48 2.36 -4.40
C ALA A 46 -6.69 1.59 -3.86
N GLU A 47 -7.32 0.75 -4.69
CA GLU A 47 -8.46 -0.06 -4.26
C GLU A 47 -8.08 -1.08 -3.16
N ILE A 48 -6.88 -1.69 -3.24
CA ILE A 48 -6.38 -2.61 -2.21
C ILE A 48 -6.14 -1.86 -0.89
N LEU A 49 -5.54 -0.68 -0.95
CA LEU A 49 -5.33 0.16 0.23
C LEU A 49 -6.66 0.55 0.86
N GLU A 50 -7.63 1.04 0.08
CA GLU A 50 -8.98 1.35 0.57
C GLU A 50 -9.64 0.16 1.26
N ARG A 51 -9.46 -1.05 0.71
CA ARG A 51 -9.94 -2.27 1.34
C ARG A 51 -9.23 -2.56 2.67
N LEU A 52 -7.90 -2.47 2.71
CA LEU A 52 -7.12 -2.67 3.93
C LEU A 52 -7.50 -1.66 5.03
N ALA A 53 -7.80 -0.41 4.65
CA ALA A 53 -8.29 0.61 5.57
C ALA A 53 -9.70 0.33 6.08
N LYS A 54 -10.62 -0.14 5.21
CA LYS A 54 -11.95 -0.61 5.61
C LYS A 54 -11.87 -1.80 6.59
N GLU A 55 -10.90 -2.69 6.38
CA GLU A 55 -10.62 -3.82 7.27
C GLU A 55 -9.85 -3.41 8.54
N LYS A 56 -9.55 -2.11 8.73
CA LYS A 56 -8.79 -1.56 9.87
C LYS A 56 -7.42 -2.23 10.05
N LEU A 57 -6.80 -2.66 8.95
CA LEU A 57 -5.45 -3.20 8.95
C LEU A 57 -4.40 -2.11 8.79
N VAL A 58 -4.76 -1.04 8.08
CA VAL A 58 -3.90 0.12 7.84
C VAL A 58 -4.67 1.43 8.03
N GLU A 59 -3.97 2.47 8.41
CA GLU A 59 -4.40 3.86 8.27
C GLU A 59 -3.74 4.47 7.03
N ILE A 60 -4.49 5.25 6.28
CA ILE A 60 -4.02 5.90 5.05
C ILE A 60 -4.10 7.40 5.24
N GLU A 61 -2.95 8.04 5.29
CA GLU A 61 -2.82 9.49 5.21
C GLU A 61 -2.45 9.86 3.78
N ARG A 62 -3.35 10.51 3.05
CA ARG A 62 -3.07 10.99 1.70
C ARG A 62 -2.19 12.23 1.79
N GLN A 63 -0.95 12.15 1.34
CA GLN A 63 -0.11 13.35 1.20
C GLN A 63 -0.49 14.10 -0.08
N LEU A 64 -0.87 15.36 0.10
CA LEU A 64 -1.15 16.31 -0.98
C LEU A 64 0.16 16.92 -1.50
N ASN A 65 1.17 16.09 -1.79
CA ASN A 65 2.34 16.58 -2.52
C ASN A 65 2.05 16.50 -4.02
N PRO A 66 2.02 17.64 -4.74
CA PRO A 66 1.67 17.66 -6.16
C PRO A 66 2.67 16.91 -7.05
N GLU A 67 3.96 16.86 -6.70
CA GLU A 67 4.99 16.11 -7.45
C GLU A 67 4.80 14.58 -7.35
N ASP A 68 4.30 14.08 -6.22
CA ASP A 68 4.07 12.64 -6.03
C ASP A 68 2.72 12.14 -6.59
N GLN A 69 1.81 13.06 -6.95
CA GLN A 69 0.52 12.71 -7.54
C GLN A 69 0.63 12.14 -8.95
N GLU A 70 1.65 12.53 -9.73
CA GLU A 70 1.74 12.21 -11.15
C GLU A 70 2.04 10.73 -11.45
N LYS A 71 2.50 9.95 -10.46
CA LYS A 71 2.85 8.54 -10.70
C LYS A 71 1.86 7.57 -10.09
N HIS A 72 1.61 7.60 -8.78
CA HIS A 72 0.65 6.68 -8.14
C HIS A 72 -0.04 7.24 -6.88
N GLY A 73 0.08 8.54 -6.62
CA GLY A 73 -0.40 9.19 -5.38
C GLY A 73 0.50 8.89 -4.18
N ALA A 74 0.97 9.94 -3.50
CA ALA A 74 1.63 9.77 -2.21
C ALA A 74 0.60 9.39 -1.14
N TYR A 75 0.57 8.12 -0.78
CA TYR A 75 -0.11 7.62 0.39
C TYR A 75 0.93 7.32 1.45
N ILE A 76 0.77 7.84 2.66
CA ILE A 76 1.43 7.30 3.84
C ILE A 76 0.51 6.21 4.37
N ILE A 77 1.02 5.00 4.45
CA ILE A 77 0.27 3.84 4.94
C ILE A 77 0.90 3.39 6.24
N THR A 78 0.13 3.45 7.32
CA THR A 78 0.55 3.01 8.65
C THR A 78 -0.14 1.69 8.97
N TRP A 79 0.62 0.66 9.36
CA TRP A 79 0.04 -0.60 9.81
C TRP A 79 -0.52 -0.45 11.23
N VAL A 80 -1.83 -0.63 11.41
CA VAL A 80 -2.51 -0.40 12.69
C VAL A 80 -3.00 -1.67 13.37
N SER A 81 -2.78 -2.83 12.75
CA SER A 81 -3.11 -4.09 13.39
C SER A 81 -2.10 -4.40 14.50
N GLY A 82 -2.37 -3.82 15.67
CA GLY A 82 -1.92 -4.22 16.99
C GLY A 82 -2.97 -5.07 17.73
N GLN A 83 -3.70 -5.94 17.03
CA GLN A 83 -4.59 -6.92 17.64
C GLN A 83 -4.27 -8.32 17.13
N LEU A 84 -3.20 -8.90 17.70
CA LEU A 84 -3.17 -10.32 18.05
C LEU A 84 -3.69 -10.45 19.48
#